data_AF-A0A8B7BAJ4-F1
#
_entry.id   AF-A0A8B7BAJ4-F1
#
_cell.length_a   1.000
_cell.length_b   1.000
_cell.length_c   1.000
_cell.angle_alpha   90.00
_cell.angle_beta   90.00
_cell.angle_gamma   90.00
#
_symmetry.space_group_name_H-M   'P 1'
#
loop_
_entity.id
_entity.type
_entity.pdbx_description
1 polymer ?
#
loop_
_entity_poly.entity_id
_entity_poly.type
_entity_poly.pdbx_seq_one_letter_code
_entity_poly.pdbx_strand_id
1 'polypeptide(L)'
;MPGWFKKAWYGLASLLSFSSFVLIIIALAVPHWLSGKILCQTGVDLVNATDSELVNFIGDIYYGLFRGCKVRQCGLGSRQSRFT
;
A
#
# COMPACT_ATOMS: atom_id res chain seq x y z
N MET A 1 -43.09 -25.15 1.70
CA MET A 1 -41.66 -25.05 2.10
C MET A 1 -40.96 -24.17 1.07
N PRO A 2 -40.24 -23.10 1.47
CA PRO A 2 -39.60 -22.23 0.49
C PRO A 2 -38.64 -23.07 -0.35
N GLY A 3 -38.81 -23.05 -1.67
CA GLY A 3 -38.06 -23.90 -2.59
C GLY A 3 -36.55 -23.70 -2.42
N TRP A 4 -35.77 -24.74 -2.73
CA TRP A 4 -34.31 -24.75 -2.64
C TRP A 4 -33.65 -23.49 -3.23
N PHE A 5 -34.22 -22.94 -4.32
CA PHE A 5 -33.80 -21.69 -4.93
C PHE A 5 -33.76 -20.48 -3.98
N LYS A 6 -34.81 -20.26 -3.18
CA LYS A 6 -34.85 -19.12 -2.25
C LYS A 6 -33.80 -19.28 -1.16
N LYS A 7 -33.61 -20.50 -0.68
CA LYS A 7 -32.62 -20.82 0.37
C LYS A 7 -31.18 -20.61 -0.13
N ALA A 8 -30.90 -21.02 -1.37
CA ALA A 8 -29.61 -20.76 -2.03
C ALA A 8 -29.35 -19.26 -2.22
N TRP A 9 -30.38 -18.49 -2.61
CA TRP A 9 -30.25 -17.05 -2.84
C TRP A 9 -29.92 -16.27 -1.56
N TYR A 10 -30.59 -16.59 -0.45
CA TYR A 10 -30.27 -15.97 0.84
C TYR A 10 -28.87 -16.34 1.34
N GLY A 11 -28.44 -17.59 1.12
CA GLY A 11 -27.07 -18.01 1.43
C GLY A 11 -26.04 -17.24 0.62
N LEU A 12 -26.26 -17.10 -0.68
CA LEU A 12 -25.38 -16.35 -1.57
C LEU A 12 -25.33 -14.86 -1.21
N ALA A 13 -26.47 -14.25 -0.91
CA ALA A 13 -26.54 -12.86 -0.47
C ALA A 13 -25.77 -12.65 0.85
N SER A 14 -25.93 -13.56 1.82
CA SER A 14 -25.19 -13.49 3.09
C SER A 14 -23.69 -13.62 2.89
N LEU A 15 -23.24 -14.58 2.08
CA LEU A 15 -21.83 -14.75 1.72
C LEU A 15 -21.25 -13.51 1.04
N LEU A 16 -21.99 -12.93 0.09
CA LEU A 16 -21.57 -11.75 -0.63
C LEU A 16 -21.44 -10.55 0.32
N SER A 17 -22.42 -10.31 1.19
CA SER A 17 -22.36 -9.25 2.19
C SER A 17 -21.17 -9.43 3.15
N PHE A 18 -20.93 -10.65 3.61
CA PHE A 18 -19.81 -10.94 4.50
C PHE A 18 -18.46 -10.70 3.80
N SER A 19 -18.31 -11.18 2.56
CA SER A 19 -17.10 -10.96 1.77
C SER A 19 -16.83 -9.47 1.53
N SER A 20 -17.87 -8.69 1.24
CA SER A 20 -17.74 -7.24 1.04
C SER A 20 -17.23 -6.54 2.30
N PHE A 21 -17.79 -6.90 3.46
CA PHE A 21 -17.34 -6.35 4.73
C PHE A 21 -15.87 -6.66 5.03
N VAL A 22 -15.44 -7.90 4.79
CA VAL A 22 -14.05 -8.32 4.96
C VAL A 22 -13.12 -7.55 4.01
N LEU A 23 -13.51 -7.39 2.75
CA LEU A 23 -12.73 -6.62 1.77
C LEU A 23 -12.59 -5.15 2.18
N ILE A 24 -13.64 -4.53 2.72
CA ILE A 24 -13.57 -3.15 3.22
C ILE A 24 -12.58 -3.05 4.39
N ILE A 25 -12.61 -3.98 5.34
CA ILE A 25 -11.64 -3.98 6.45
C ILE A 25 -10.21 -4.11 5.94
N ILE A 26 -9.97 -5.02 5.00
CA ILE A 26 -8.64 -5.20 4.39
C ILE A 26 -8.20 -3.92 3.68
N ALA A 27 -9.09 -3.32 2.88
CA ALA A 27 -8.81 -2.06 2.21
C ALA A 27 -8.44 -0.97 3.23
N LEU A 28 -9.18 -0.82 4.33
CA LEU A 28 -8.88 0.18 5.36
C LEU A 28 -7.57 -0.09 6.11
N ALA A 29 -7.22 -1.37 6.33
CA ALA A 29 -6.04 -1.76 7.09
C ALA A 29 -4.74 -1.76 6.27
N VAL A 30 -4.82 -2.04 4.97
CA VAL A 30 -3.64 -2.15 4.10
C VAL A 30 -3.08 -0.76 3.79
N PRO A 31 -1.81 -0.48 4.13
CA PRO A 31 -1.22 0.85 3.96
C PRO A 31 -0.71 1.14 2.53
N HIS A 32 -1.37 0.58 1.51
CA HIS A 32 -0.87 0.56 0.12
C HIS A 32 -1.84 1.19 -0.89
N TRP A 33 -2.60 2.20 -0.46
CA TRP A 33 -3.54 2.92 -1.34
C TRP A 33 -2.81 3.75 -2.38
N LEU A 34 -1.71 4.39 -1.98
CA LEU A 34 -0.87 5.17 -2.86
C LEU A 34 0.58 4.72 -2.68
N SER A 35 1.16 4.25 -3.78
CA SER A 35 2.59 3.97 -3.86
C SER A 35 3.26 5.08 -4.66
N GLY A 36 4.30 5.69 -4.09
CA GLY A 36 5.07 6.74 -4.72
C GLY A 36 6.57 6.50 -4.54
N LYS A 37 7.35 6.93 -5.51
CA LYS A 37 8.82 6.94 -5.44
C LYS A 37 9.26 8.36 -5.05
N ILE A 38 10.09 8.50 -4.02
CA ILE A 38 10.67 9.78 -3.62
C ILE A 38 12.17 9.76 -3.88
N LEU A 39 12.64 10.76 -4.63
CA LEU A 39 14.06 10.98 -4.86
C LEU A 39 14.69 11.73 -3.69
N CYS A 40 15.83 11.24 -3.20
CA CYS A 40 16.64 11.96 -2.23
C CYS A 40 17.54 12.98 -2.95
N GLN A 41 16.95 14.09 -3.44
CA GLN A 41 17.63 15.08 -4.30
C GLN A 41 18.92 15.65 -3.68
N THR A 42 18.92 15.91 -2.37
CA THR A 42 20.11 16.37 -1.65
C THR A 42 21.26 15.37 -1.69
N GLY A 43 20.95 14.06 -1.68
CA GLY A 43 21.97 13.01 -1.82
C GLY A 43 22.51 12.95 -3.25
N VAL A 44 21.62 13.01 -4.24
CA VAL A 44 21.95 13.01 -5.67
C VAL A 44 22.88 14.18 -6.03
N ASP A 45 22.53 15.40 -5.59
CA ASP A 45 23.30 16.60 -5.88
C ASP A 45 24.67 16.59 -5.18
N LEU A 46 24.78 15.97 -3.99
CA LEU A 46 26.05 15.89 -3.26
C LEU A 46 27.08 15.00 -3.95
N VAL A 47 26.65 13.93 -4.60
CA VAL A 47 27.53 13.00 -5.31
C VAL A 47 27.59 13.24 -6.81
N ASN A 48 26.84 14.23 -7.32
CA ASN A 48 26.67 14.49 -8.76
C ASN A 48 26.34 13.21 -9.53
N ALA A 49 25.37 12.44 -8.99
CA ALA A 49 25.02 11.13 -9.50
C ALA A 49 24.33 11.23 -10.87
N THR A 50 24.85 10.50 -11.85
CA THR A 50 24.23 10.31 -13.18
C THR A 50 23.31 9.07 -13.16
N ASP A 51 22.39 8.97 -14.13
CA ASP A 51 21.19 8.11 -14.12
C ASP A 51 21.34 6.67 -13.56
N SER A 52 22.49 6.01 -13.72
CA SER A 52 22.74 4.65 -13.20
C SER A 52 22.81 4.59 -11.67
N GLU A 53 23.32 5.63 -11.02
CA GLU A 53 23.47 5.72 -9.56
C GLU A 53 22.19 6.23 -8.88
N LEU A 54 21.29 6.86 -9.65
CA LEU A 54 20.07 7.48 -9.16
C LEU A 54 19.11 6.47 -8.50
N VAL A 55 19.15 5.22 -8.95
CA VAL A 55 18.38 4.10 -8.39
C VAL A 55 18.68 3.88 -6.90
N ASN A 56 19.91 4.13 -6.46
CA ASN A 56 20.33 4.01 -5.05
C ASN A 56 19.79 5.14 -4.14
N PHE A 57 19.23 6.19 -4.74
CA PHE A 57 18.66 7.36 -4.06
C PHE A 57 17.14 7.46 -4.17
N ILE A 58 16.50 6.46 -4.79
CA ILE A 58 15.05 6.37 -4.94
C ILE A 58 14.47 5.60 -3.75
N GLY A 59 13.76 6.29 -2.87
CA GLY A 59 12.99 5.67 -1.79
C GLY A 59 11.55 5.33 -2.20
N ASP A 60 10.97 4.31 -1.57
CA ASP A 60 9.56 3.93 -1.72
C ASP A 60 8.69 4.54 -0.62
N ILE A 61 7.50 5.00 -0.97
CA ILE A 61 6.51 5.50 -0.02
C ILE A 61 5.17 4.85 -0.29
N TYR A 62 4.58 4.33 0.78
CA TYR A 62 3.28 3.72 0.80
C TYR A 62 2.39 4.50 1.76
N TYR A 63 1.29 5.04 1.24
CA TYR A 63 0.26 5.65 2.06
C TYR A 63 -0.96 4.74 2.10
N GLY A 64 -1.43 4.42 3.30
CA GLY A 64 -2.77 3.93 3.56
C GLY A 64 -3.72 5.05 3.94
N LEU A 65 -4.98 4.68 4.19
CA LEU A 65 -6.00 5.64 4.62
C LEU A 65 -5.67 6.29 5.98
N PHE A 66 -5.06 5.54 6.90
CA PHE A 66 -4.73 6.02 8.27
C PHE A 66 -3.25 5.87 8.65
N ARG A 67 -2.46 5.11 7.89
CA ARG A 67 -1.06 4.85 8.23
C ARG A 67 -0.22 4.86 6.97
N GLY A 68 0.95 5.50 7.04
CA GLY A 68 1.92 5.52 5.95
C GLY A 68 3.24 4.89 6.36
N CYS A 69 3.91 4.26 5.41
CA CYS A 69 5.29 3.82 5.51
C CYS A 69 6.11 4.58 4.47
N LYS A 70 7.19 5.22 4.90
CA LYS A 70 8.16 5.88 4.03
C LYS A 70 9.51 5.21 4.20
N VAL A 71 10.01 4.62 3.12
CA VAL A 71 11.35 4.06 3.01
C VAL A 71 12.21 5.10 2.29
N ARG A 72 13.19 5.69 2.96
CA ARG A 72 14.18 6.55 2.32
C ARG A 72 15.44 5.75 2.00
N GLN A 73 15.90 5.82 0.76
CA GLN A 73 17.23 5.38 0.35
C GLN A 73 17.99 6.64 -0.08
N CYS A 74 19.10 6.93 0.59
CA CYS A 74 19.97 8.07 0.28
C CYS A 74 21.43 7.61 0.17
N GLY A 75 21.68 6.47 -0.51
CA GLY A 75 23.03 5.91 -0.69
C GLY A 75 23.65 5.18 0.52
N LEU A 76 23.09 5.32 1.73
CA LEU A 76 23.59 4.71 2.98
C LEU A 76 22.73 3.54 3.49
N GLY A 77 21.90 2.94 2.61
CA GLY A 77 20.94 1.89 2.94
C GLY A 77 19.50 2.38 3.11
N SER A 78 18.57 1.44 3.30
CA SER A 78 17.13 1.74 3.44
C SER A 78 16.78 2.04 4.90
N ARG A 79 16.21 3.23 5.14
CA ARG A 79 15.61 3.59 6.43
C ARG A 79 14.10 3.60 6.29
N GLN A 80 13.45 2.66 6.95
CA GLN A 80 11.99 2.64 7.08
C GLN A 80 11.56 3.57 8.21
N SER A 81 10.66 4.48 7.90
CA SER A 81 9.98 5.37 8.86
C SER A 81 8.49 5.17 8.73
N ARG A 82 7.81 4.91 9.84
CA ARG A 82 6.35 4.74 9.88
C ARG A 82 5.74 5.99 10.47
N PHE A 83 4.71 6.53 9.81
CA PHE A 83 3.95 7.66 10.30
C PHE A 83 2.50 7.21 10.52
N THR A 84 1.96 7.56 11.68
CA THR A 84 0.56 7.35 12.10
C THR A 84 -0.23 8.62 11.91
#